data_AF-A0A978TEV4-F1
#
_entry.id   AF-A0A978TEV4-F1
#
_cell.length_a   1.000
_cell.length_b   1.000
_cell.length_c   1.000
_cell.angle_alpha   90.00
_cell.angle_beta   90.00
_cell.angle_gamma   90.00
#
_symmetry.space_group_name_H-M   'P 1'
#
loop_
_entity.id
_entity.type
_entity.pdbx_description
1 polymer ?
#
loop_
_entity_poly.entity_id
_entity_poly.type
_entity_poly.pdbx_seq_one_letter_code
_entity_poly.pdbx_strand_id
1 'polypeptide(L)'
;MTIKHALDPSCPHVTPSLDHIGGYYCNRGCDRYCHSHGDTVVSDSSSDSSSDSLESRKSTESRLWNEFGSYTSKGRLYYRYRWGHGHSIDGVRHIPGGTISRPVVQQRGEQIRQAMTQGKSHTEILGMIDGWR
;
A
#
# COMPACT_ATOMS: atom_id res chain seq x y z
N MET A 1 38.70 3.72 -25.60
CA MET A 1 39.10 3.00 -24.38
C MET A 1 37.91 3.02 -23.44
N THR A 2 37.26 1.87 -23.23
CA THR A 2 35.99 1.78 -22.48
C THR A 2 36.27 1.06 -21.17
N ILE A 3 36.16 1.77 -20.06
CA ILE A 3 36.39 1.24 -18.71
C ILE A 3 35.15 0.44 -18.31
N LYS A 4 35.26 -0.89 -18.29
CA LYS A 4 34.23 -1.78 -17.75
C LYS A 4 34.42 -1.88 -16.24
N HIS A 5 33.58 -1.19 -15.48
CA HIS A 5 33.48 -1.42 -14.03
C HIS A 5 32.83 -2.78 -13.79
N ALA A 6 33.60 -3.71 -13.21
CA ALA A 6 33.09 -4.98 -12.72
C ALA A 6 32.28 -4.71 -11.44
N LEU A 7 30.99 -5.07 -11.47
CA LEU A 7 30.12 -5.00 -10.29
C LEU A 7 30.32 -6.26 -9.44
N ASP A 8 30.51 -6.06 -8.14
CA ASP A 8 30.68 -7.09 -7.12
C ASP A 8 29.35 -7.85 -6.90
N PRO A 9 29.30 -9.19 -7.03
CA PRO A 9 28.08 -9.99 -6.93
C PRO A 9 27.56 -10.20 -5.49
N SER A 10 28.16 -9.57 -4.48
CA SER A 10 27.82 -9.80 -3.07
C SER A 10 26.53 -9.10 -2.56
N CYS A 11 25.74 -8.46 -3.44
CA CYS A 11 24.53 -7.74 -3.04
C CYS A 11 23.25 -8.61 -3.15
N PRO A 12 22.60 -9.01 -2.02
CA PRO A 12 21.48 -9.95 -2.01
C PRO A 12 20.12 -9.38 -2.46
N HIS A 13 20.09 -8.27 -3.21
CA HIS A 13 18.85 -7.59 -3.59
C HIS A 13 18.66 -7.40 -5.11
N VAL A 14 19.41 -8.13 -5.94
CA VAL A 14 19.21 -8.10 -7.39
C VAL A 14 18.29 -9.25 -7.80
N THR A 15 17.01 -8.94 -8.01
CA THR A 15 16.11 -9.85 -8.74
C THR A 15 16.24 -9.60 -10.24
N PRO A 16 16.55 -10.60 -11.07
CA PRO A 16 16.57 -10.43 -12.52
C PRO A 16 15.15 -10.17 -13.03
N SER A 17 14.95 -9.05 -13.73
CA SER A 17 13.71 -8.72 -14.43
C SER A 17 13.68 -9.47 -15.77
N LEU A 18 12.62 -10.24 -16.02
CA LEU A 18 12.45 -11.08 -17.21
C LEU A 18 11.96 -10.30 -18.44
N ASP A 19 11.64 -9.02 -18.31
CA ASP A 19 10.97 -8.26 -19.36
C ASP A 19 11.85 -7.27 -20.13
N HIS A 20 13.15 -7.14 -19.80
CA HIS A 20 14.02 -6.18 -20.50
C HIS A 20 15.41 -6.75 -20.78
N ILE A 21 15.74 -6.88 -22.07
CA ILE A 21 17.12 -7.07 -22.53
C ILE A 21 17.88 -5.77 -22.23
N GLY A 22 18.66 -5.77 -21.15
CA GLY A 22 19.73 -4.79 -20.93
C GLY A 22 19.43 -3.58 -20.04
N GLY A 23 18.64 -3.72 -18.98
CA GLY A 23 18.48 -2.64 -17.97
C GLY A 23 18.35 -3.17 -16.55
N TYR A 24 19.33 -2.87 -15.69
CA TYR A 24 19.19 -3.01 -14.24
C TYR A 24 18.73 -1.65 -13.68
N TYR A 25 17.57 -1.60 -13.03
CA TYR A 25 17.10 -0.41 -12.33
C TYR A 25 17.19 -0.62 -10.82
N CYS A 26 17.83 0.32 -10.13
CA CYS A 26 17.93 0.32 -8.67
C CYS A 26 16.62 0.88 -8.09
N ASN A 27 15.68 -0.01 -7.76
CA ASN A 27 14.41 0.36 -7.10
C ASN A 27 14.57 0.25 -5.59
N ARG A 28 15.19 1.25 -4.96
CA ARG A 28 14.97 1.61 -3.55
C ARG A 28 15.72 2.89 -3.22
N GLY A 29 14.99 3.85 -2.65
CA GLY A 29 15.51 5.11 -2.17
C GLY A 29 16.68 4.92 -1.22
N CYS A 30 17.85 5.38 -1.67
CA CYS A 30 19.05 5.55 -0.86
C CYS A 30 19.28 7.06 -0.66
N ASP A 31 18.35 7.75 -0.01
CA ASP A 31 18.57 9.12 0.52
C ASP A 31 19.26 9.06 1.89
N ARG A 32 20.36 8.30 2.00
CA ARG A 32 21.20 8.32 3.19
C ARG A 32 22.67 8.46 2.82
N TYR A 33 23.14 9.69 3.01
CA TYR A 33 24.33 9.97 3.83
C TYR A 33 25.67 9.51 3.26
N CYS A 34 26.20 10.28 2.29
CA CYS A 34 27.64 10.34 2.03
C CYS A 34 28.07 11.78 1.70
N HIS A 35 28.06 12.66 2.71
CA HIS A 35 28.85 13.88 2.70
C HIS A 35 29.64 13.96 4.01
N SER A 36 30.88 13.53 3.96
CA SER A 36 31.89 13.87 4.95
C SER A 36 33.17 14.16 4.17
N HIS A 37 33.49 15.44 4.02
CA HIS A 37 34.82 16.04 4.18
C HIS A 37 34.74 17.52 3.77
N GLY A 38 35.09 18.41 4.70
CA GLY A 38 35.22 19.85 4.45
C GLY A 38 35.09 20.68 5.72
N ASP A 39 36.24 20.94 6.35
CA ASP A 39 36.45 21.73 7.57
C ASP A 39 35.97 23.19 7.54
N THR A 40 35.95 23.78 8.75
CA THR A 40 35.94 25.23 9.09
C THR A 40 34.60 25.96 8.87
N VAL A 41 34.10 26.88 9.70
CA VAL A 41 34.68 27.84 10.67
C VAL A 41 33.57 28.28 11.65
N VAL A 42 34.01 28.81 12.79
CA VAL A 42 33.28 29.49 13.88
C VAL A 42 32.31 30.59 13.40
N SER A 43 31.17 30.79 14.07
CA SER A 43 30.72 32.11 14.56
C SER A 43 29.38 32.06 15.30
N ASP A 44 29.38 32.65 16.50
CA ASP A 44 28.28 32.98 17.39
C ASP A 44 27.17 33.84 16.74
N SER A 45 25.92 33.64 17.19
CA SER A 45 25.02 34.67 17.75
C SER A 45 23.54 34.39 17.47
N SER A 46 22.86 34.04 18.57
CA SER A 46 21.55 34.52 19.02
C SER A 46 20.49 34.93 17.99
N SER A 47 19.32 34.29 18.03
CA SER A 47 18.03 34.97 18.27
C SER A 47 16.90 33.95 18.40
N ASP A 48 16.33 33.90 19.60
CA ASP A 48 15.03 33.30 19.89
C ASP A 48 13.95 33.92 19.00
N SER A 49 13.26 33.07 18.25
CA SER A 49 11.95 33.36 17.69
C SER A 49 11.18 32.06 17.62
N SER A 50 10.76 31.60 18.81
CA SER A 50 9.75 30.57 18.97
C SER A 50 8.41 31.10 18.47
N SER A 51 8.24 31.12 17.14
CA SER A 51 6.91 31.02 16.57
C SER A 51 6.44 29.59 16.80
N ASP A 52 5.71 29.40 17.89
CA ASP A 52 4.79 28.28 18.08
C ASP A 52 3.70 28.36 17.00
N SER A 53 4.10 28.09 15.76
CA SER A 53 3.23 27.59 14.74
C SER A 53 2.73 26.26 15.27
N LEU A 54 1.58 26.30 15.95
CA LEU A 54 0.64 25.19 16.02
C LEU A 54 0.26 24.88 14.57
N GLU A 55 1.22 24.34 13.81
CA GLU A 55 0.96 23.59 12.61
C GLU A 55 0.05 22.48 13.08
N SER A 56 -1.24 22.76 12.94
CA SER A 56 -2.32 21.84 12.68
C SER A 56 -1.69 20.49 12.44
N ARG A 57 -1.55 19.72 13.52
CA ARG A 57 -1.20 18.31 13.47
C ARG A 57 -2.39 17.74 12.74
N LYS A 58 -2.29 17.81 11.42
CA LYS A 58 -3.25 17.37 10.44
C LYS A 58 -3.51 15.97 10.89
N SER A 59 -4.62 15.81 11.59
CA SER A 59 -4.92 14.60 12.33
C SER A 59 -4.60 13.51 11.36
N THR A 60 -3.68 12.63 11.74
CA THR A 60 -3.42 11.39 11.02
C THR A 60 -4.69 10.57 11.22
N GLU A 61 -5.82 11.06 10.69
CA GLU A 61 -7.02 10.33 10.45
C GLU A 61 -6.53 9.22 9.56
N SER A 62 -6.31 8.08 10.19
CA SER A 62 -5.93 6.86 9.53
C SER A 62 -6.95 6.68 8.42
N ARG A 63 -6.55 6.88 7.17
CA ARG A 63 -7.48 6.83 6.05
C ARG A 63 -8.13 5.45 6.06
N LEU A 64 -9.45 5.40 6.16
CA LEU A 64 -10.20 4.15 6.04
C LEU A 64 -9.83 3.52 4.70
N TRP A 65 -9.27 2.31 4.74
CA TRP A 65 -9.04 1.51 3.55
C TRP A 65 -10.06 0.39 3.50
N ASN A 66 -10.40 -0.04 2.28
CA ASN A 66 -11.25 -1.20 2.06
C ASN A 66 -10.76 -1.99 0.86
N GLU A 67 -11.00 -3.30 0.89
CA GLU A 67 -10.49 -4.25 -0.09
C GLU A 67 -11.55 -5.33 -0.36
N PHE A 68 -11.72 -5.68 -1.63
CA PHE A 68 -12.49 -6.84 -2.07
C PHE A 68 -11.55 -7.87 -2.68
N GLY A 69 -11.63 -9.12 -2.23
CA GLY A 69 -10.74 -10.17 -2.72
C GLY A 69 -11.27 -11.59 -2.48
N SER A 70 -10.64 -12.55 -3.13
CA SER A 70 -10.90 -13.97 -2.91
C SER A 70 -10.08 -14.51 -1.74
N TYR A 71 -10.58 -15.55 -1.08
CA TYR A 71 -9.83 -16.33 -0.10
C TYR A 71 -10.20 -17.81 -0.18
N THR A 72 -9.25 -18.67 0.20
CA THR A 72 -9.45 -20.12 0.22
C THR A 72 -9.82 -20.58 1.62
N SER A 73 -10.85 -21.42 1.73
CA SER A 73 -11.22 -22.10 2.97
C SER A 73 -11.68 -23.52 2.66
N LYS A 74 -11.11 -24.52 3.35
CA LYS A 74 -11.43 -25.95 3.15
C LYS A 74 -11.40 -26.38 1.67
N GLY A 75 -10.35 -25.96 0.94
CA GLY A 75 -10.16 -26.29 -0.48
C GLY A 75 -11.11 -25.59 -1.45
N ARG A 76 -11.93 -24.64 -0.99
CA ARG A 76 -12.88 -23.89 -1.82
C ARG A 76 -12.56 -22.40 -1.79
N LEU A 77 -12.82 -21.71 -2.90
CA LEU A 77 -12.62 -20.27 -3.06
C LEU A 77 -13.91 -19.50 -2.80
N TYR A 78 -13.80 -18.41 -2.06
CA TYR A 78 -14.90 -17.54 -1.66
C TYR A 78 -14.50 -16.08 -1.80
N TYR A 79 -15.48 -15.19 -1.94
CA TYR A 79 -15.22 -13.74 -1.85
C TYR A 79 -15.36 -13.24 -0.42
N ARG A 80 -14.55 -12.24 -0.08
CA ARG A 80 -14.65 -11.45 1.15
C ARG A 80 -14.42 -9.97 0.86
N TYR A 81 -15.00 -9.14 1.72
CA TYR A 81 -14.77 -7.72 1.79
C TYR A 81 -14.13 -7.39 3.14
N ARG A 82 -13.07 -6.57 3.15
CA ARG A 82 -12.29 -6.22 4.34
C ARG A 82 -12.14 -4.70 4.43
N TRP A 83 -12.00 -4.19 5.63
CA TRP A 83 -11.75 -2.78 5.87
C TRP A 83 -10.94 -2.57 7.13
N GLY A 84 -10.34 -1.39 7.25
CA GLY A 84 -9.55 -1.03 8.41
C GLY A 84 -8.94 0.36 8.33
N HIS A 85 -8.18 0.67 9.36
CA HIS A 85 -7.56 1.97 9.58
C HIS A 85 -6.03 1.80 9.68
N GLY A 86 -5.28 2.49 8.82
CA GLY A 86 -3.82 2.36 8.79
C GLY A 86 -3.38 0.92 8.53
N HIS A 87 -2.71 0.29 9.48
CA HIS A 87 -2.26 -1.11 9.38
C HIS A 87 -3.17 -2.13 10.08
N SER A 88 -4.24 -1.66 10.73
CA SER A 88 -5.16 -2.51 11.47
C SER A 88 -6.35 -2.91 10.60
N ILE A 89 -6.82 -4.14 10.79
CA ILE A 89 -8.04 -4.65 10.14
C ILE A 89 -9.16 -4.56 11.16
N ASP A 90 -10.16 -3.74 10.86
CA ASP A 90 -11.30 -3.52 11.74
C ASP A 90 -12.37 -4.57 11.52
N GLY A 91 -12.51 -5.06 10.29
CA GLY A 91 -13.52 -6.05 9.99
C GLY A 91 -13.34 -6.78 8.67
N VAL A 92 -14.06 -7.91 8.62
CA VAL A 92 -14.14 -8.78 7.45
C VAL A 92 -15.58 -9.27 7.31
N ARG A 93 -16.12 -9.17 6.10
CA ARG A 93 -17.41 -9.74 5.73
C ARG A 93 -17.26 -10.75 4.61
N HIS A 94 -17.89 -11.90 4.78
CA HIS A 94 -18.02 -12.91 3.74
C HIS A 94 -19.16 -12.54 2.79
N ILE A 95 -18.98 -12.80 1.49
CA ILE A 95 -20.04 -12.59 0.50
C ILE A 95 -20.94 -13.82 0.45
N PRO A 96 -22.22 -13.73 0.84
CA PRO A 96 -23.12 -14.87 0.87
C PRO A 96 -23.34 -15.45 -0.53
N GLY A 97 -23.73 -16.73 -0.59
CA GLY A 97 -24.02 -17.45 -1.83
C GLY A 97 -23.11 -18.65 -2.08
N GLY A 98 -22.02 -18.80 -1.31
CA GLY A 98 -21.13 -19.96 -1.36
C GLY A 98 -19.86 -19.70 -2.16
N THR A 99 -19.41 -20.70 -2.93
CA THR A 99 -18.13 -20.65 -3.64
C THR A 99 -18.17 -19.71 -4.85
N ILE A 100 -17.00 -19.16 -5.23
CA ILE A 100 -16.84 -18.28 -6.42
C ILE A 100 -17.27 -18.97 -7.71
N SER A 101 -17.26 -20.31 -7.77
CA SER A 101 -17.77 -21.05 -8.92
C SER A 101 -19.28 -20.88 -9.16
N ARG A 102 -20.05 -20.37 -8.20
CA ARG A 102 -21.49 -20.15 -8.36
C ARG A 102 -21.76 -18.81 -9.04
N PRO A 103 -22.58 -18.76 -10.11
CA PRO A 103 -22.86 -17.51 -10.83
C PRO A 103 -23.39 -16.39 -9.94
N VAL A 104 -24.24 -16.71 -8.96
CA VAL A 104 -24.77 -15.74 -7.99
C VAL A 104 -23.68 -15.02 -7.20
N VAL A 105 -22.60 -15.74 -6.83
CA VAL A 105 -21.48 -15.18 -6.07
C VAL A 105 -20.59 -14.31 -6.96
N GLN A 106 -20.42 -14.71 -8.23
CA GLN A 106 -19.69 -13.90 -9.22
C GLN A 106 -20.40 -12.57 -9.48
N GLN A 107 -21.73 -12.61 -9.68
CA GLN A 107 -22.55 -11.43 -9.86
C GLN A 107 -22.47 -10.50 -8.65
N ARG A 108 -22.59 -11.03 -7.43
CA ARG A 108 -22.43 -10.25 -6.19
C ARG A 108 -21.04 -9.64 -6.06
N GLY A 109 -20.00 -10.39 -6.42
CA GLY A 109 -18.62 -9.89 -6.43
C GLY A 109 -18.40 -8.77 -7.44
N GLU A 110 -19.04 -8.85 -8.61
CA GLU A 110 -19.05 -7.78 -9.61
C GLU A 110 -19.76 -6.52 -9.10
N GLN A 111 -20.92 -6.68 -8.44
CA GLN A 111 -21.66 -5.56 -7.85
C GLN A 111 -20.82 -4.81 -6.80
N ILE A 112 -20.03 -5.53 -5.99
CA ILE A 112 -19.12 -4.89 -5.02
C ILE A 112 -17.98 -4.16 -5.73
N ARG A 113 -17.35 -4.79 -6.74
CA ARG A 113 -16.29 -4.14 -7.52
C ARG A 113 -16.80 -2.85 -8.18
N GLN A 114 -17.99 -2.89 -8.77
CA GLN A 114 -18.62 -1.69 -9.33
C GLN A 114 -18.92 -0.63 -8.26
N ALA A 115 -19.45 -1.02 -7.10
CA ALA A 115 -19.69 -0.11 -5.99
C ALA A 115 -18.41 0.58 -5.49
N MET A 116 -17.29 -0.16 -5.39
CA MET A 116 -15.99 0.40 -5.02
C MET A 116 -15.46 1.36 -6.08
N THR A 117 -15.55 1.00 -7.36
CA THR A 117 -15.15 1.89 -8.47
C THR A 117 -15.99 3.16 -8.53
N GLN A 118 -17.27 3.08 -8.16
CA GLN A 118 -18.18 4.23 -8.04
C GLN A 118 -17.91 5.10 -6.81
N GLY A 119 -16.98 4.71 -5.93
CA GLY A 119 -16.69 5.44 -4.70
C GLY A 119 -17.80 5.35 -3.64
N LYS A 120 -18.63 4.31 -3.68
CA LYS A 120 -19.63 4.09 -2.63
C LYS A 120 -18.96 3.96 -1.26
N SER A 121 -19.62 4.47 -0.24
CA SER A 121 -19.12 4.38 1.12
C SER A 121 -19.05 2.93 1.60
N HIS A 122 -18.15 2.67 2.54
CA HIS A 122 -18.03 1.37 3.19
C HIS A 122 -19.38 0.88 3.78
N THR A 123 -20.14 1.79 4.41
CA THR A 123 -21.47 1.51 4.97
C THR A 123 -22.47 1.04 3.93
N GLU A 124 -22.49 1.67 2.74
CA GLU A 124 -23.36 1.25 1.64
C GLU A 124 -22.99 -0.14 1.11
N ILE A 125 -21.68 -0.43 0.98
CA ILE A 125 -21.21 -1.75 0.55
C ILE A 125 -21.60 -2.80 1.59
N LEU A 126 -21.48 -2.51 2.89
CA LEU A 126 -21.97 -3.42 3.94
C LEU A 126 -23.49 -3.64 3.85
N GLY A 127 -24.26 -2.59 3.61
CA GLY A 127 -25.71 -2.70 3.40
C GLY A 127 -26.07 -3.61 2.22
N MET A 128 -25.34 -3.51 1.11
CA MET A 128 -25.50 -4.44 -0.02
C MET A 128 -25.23 -5.89 0.36
N ILE A 129 -24.16 -6.15 1.12
CA ILE A 129 -23.77 -7.50 1.55
C ILE A 129 -24.80 -8.09 2.52
N ASP A 130 -25.24 -7.30 3.49
CA ASP A 130 -26.19 -7.76 4.51
C ASP A 130 -27.59 -7.99 3.92
N GLY A 131 -27.98 -7.26 2.85
CA GLY A 131 -29.22 -7.47 2.11
C GLY A 131 -29.31 -8.77 1.29
N TRP A 132 -28.25 -9.59 1.25
CA TRP A 132 -28.22 -10.86 0.53
C TRP A 132 -28.34 -12.10 1.42
N ARG A 133 -28.46 -11.90 2.74
CA ARG A 133 -28.69 -12.95 3.73
C ARG A 133 -30.17 -13.33 3.76
#